data_AF-A0A3B9CRT2-F1
#
_entry.id   AF-A0A3B9CRT2-F1
#
_cell.length_a   1.000
_cell.length_b   1.000
_cell.length_c   1.000
_cell.angle_alpha   90.00
_cell.angle_beta   90.00
_cell.angle_gamma   90.00
#
_symmetry.space_group_name_H-M   'P 1'
#
loop_
_entity.id
_entity.type
_entity.pdbx_description
1 polymer ?
#
loop_
_entity_poly.entity_id
_entity_poly.type
_entity_poly.pdbx_seq_one_letter_code
_entity_poly.pdbx_strand_id
1 'polypeptide(L)'
;LGKHLFSVNTQALDLTTILRDDELCLHLTGTNFFEAISHEGLLATRDVWDQEVVSENRSVYRGEFLAWWLLEAAGAEGAEIPAVSELVKLTPEELAPLVQKFMGPRYCEGYTKGVHDVDAGNILLALARMRESIGLLRFDAAARVMGAFYWNVLADPSTTQELGHRIKSVGAIGTVFDAVTGQDGYIEDLQNRLDGFVKSTGLFTDVSRREAAEYLFCELSGEATFAVSQAAGRMTDAFKQYLKGRDYMKTFNASVKTLKEDPVNCFVLLRNWVQAWLATSDVEEANADYLDETALVLLTSPPKSNIISATVDASIGNIVGTHSVIDGGEYHLNYNRFCRRLTAFDETAVPAFASYTELKHAVVDQAREDMRLEEFQPRVLTSFVRNKLLNDVYLPLIGDNLAKQIGAAGDAKRTDLMGLLLLISPPGYGKTT
;
A
#
# COMPACT_ATOMS: atom_id res chain seq x y z
N LEU A 1 38.87 -19.24 -34.37
CA LEU A 1 39.75 -18.45 -35.27
C LEU A 1 40.81 -19.38 -35.84
N GLY A 2 40.84 -19.58 -37.17
CA GLY A 2 41.67 -20.64 -37.75
C GLY A 2 41.30 -22.02 -37.20
N LYS A 3 42.29 -22.78 -36.71
CA LYS A 3 42.11 -24.11 -36.08
C LYS A 3 41.77 -24.07 -34.57
N HIS A 4 41.85 -22.90 -33.93
CA HIS A 4 41.66 -22.75 -32.49
C HIS A 4 40.21 -22.42 -32.15
N LEU A 5 39.67 -23.13 -31.16
CA LEU A 5 38.39 -22.86 -30.53
C LEU A 5 38.65 -22.03 -29.27
N PHE A 6 37.88 -20.97 -29.09
CA PHE A 6 37.93 -20.13 -27.89
C PHE A 6 36.56 -20.19 -27.22
N SER A 7 36.55 -20.26 -25.89
CA SER A 7 35.32 -20.09 -25.12
C SER A 7 34.94 -18.62 -25.19
N VAL A 8 33.82 -18.32 -25.83
CA VAL A 8 33.28 -16.96 -25.96
C VAL A 8 31.97 -16.91 -25.20
N ASN A 9 31.81 -15.94 -24.31
CA ASN A 9 30.50 -15.65 -23.75
C ASN A 9 29.69 -14.89 -24.82
N THR A 10 28.57 -15.47 -25.25
CA THR A 10 27.67 -14.88 -26.25
C THR A 10 26.53 -14.08 -25.62
N GLN A 11 26.49 -13.97 -24.29
CA GLN A 11 25.54 -13.08 -23.62
C GLN A 11 25.82 -11.63 -24.02
N ALA A 12 24.76 -10.88 -24.30
CA ALA A 12 24.86 -9.45 -24.54
C ALA A 12 25.39 -8.77 -23.27
N LEU A 13 26.41 -7.93 -23.44
CA LEU A 13 26.95 -7.10 -22.38
C LEU A 13 25.90 -6.04 -22.02
N ASP A 14 25.34 -6.14 -20.83
CA ASP A 14 24.29 -5.26 -20.34
C ASP A 14 24.47 -4.99 -18.84
N LEU A 15 23.96 -3.84 -18.39
CA LEU A 15 24.03 -3.40 -17.02
C LEU A 15 22.65 -3.52 -16.39
N THR A 16 22.55 -4.24 -15.29
CA THR A 16 21.31 -4.43 -14.54
C THR A 16 21.53 -4.11 -13.07
N THR A 17 20.43 -4.04 -12.30
CA THR A 17 20.51 -3.98 -10.84
C THR A 17 20.16 -5.34 -10.26
N ILE A 18 20.85 -5.74 -9.20
CA ILE A 18 20.48 -6.89 -8.38
C ILE A 18 20.44 -6.50 -6.90
N LEU A 19 19.61 -7.19 -6.12
CA LEU A 19 19.65 -7.10 -4.67
C LEU A 19 20.60 -8.17 -4.14
N ARG A 20 21.66 -7.78 -3.44
CA ARG A 20 22.67 -8.69 -2.87
C ARG A 20 22.99 -8.25 -1.44
N ASP A 21 22.91 -9.18 -0.49
CA ASP A 21 23.20 -8.91 0.93
C ASP A 21 22.43 -7.68 1.46
N ASP A 22 21.16 -7.53 1.04
CA ASP A 22 20.28 -6.39 1.31
C ASP A 22 20.76 -5.01 0.79
N GLU A 23 21.66 -5.00 -0.20
CA GLU A 23 22.12 -3.82 -0.92
C GLU A 23 21.82 -3.91 -2.42
N LEU A 24 21.30 -2.82 -2.99
CA LEU A 24 21.08 -2.75 -4.43
C LEU A 24 22.41 -2.47 -5.13
N CYS A 25 22.84 -3.40 -5.98
CA CYS A 25 24.09 -3.34 -6.72
C CYS A 25 23.84 -3.24 -8.22
N LEU A 26 24.67 -2.47 -8.92
CA LEU A 26 24.88 -2.61 -10.36
C LEU A 26 25.60 -3.93 -10.64
N HIS A 27 25.18 -4.61 -11.69
CA HIS A 27 25.78 -5.85 -12.17
C HIS A 27 25.94 -5.83 -13.68
N LEU A 28 27.16 -6.07 -14.15
CA LEU A 28 27.46 -6.21 -15.56
C LEU A 28 27.34 -7.68 -15.95
N THR A 29 26.36 -8.00 -16.78
CA THR A 29 26.02 -9.37 -17.17
C THR A 29 27.22 -10.11 -17.75
N GLY A 30 27.37 -11.39 -17.38
CA GLY A 30 28.46 -12.23 -17.86
C GLY A 30 29.84 -11.95 -17.23
N THR A 31 29.90 -11.11 -16.19
CA THR A 31 31.12 -10.80 -15.43
C THR A 31 30.91 -11.01 -13.93
N ASN A 32 31.98 -10.90 -13.12
CA ASN A 32 31.88 -10.87 -11.66
C ASN A 32 31.83 -9.43 -11.10
N PHE A 33 31.48 -8.46 -11.94
CA PHE A 33 31.39 -7.06 -11.54
C PHE A 33 30.12 -6.81 -10.74
N PHE A 34 30.28 -6.24 -9.55
CA PHE A 34 29.22 -5.76 -8.69
C PHE A 34 29.66 -4.45 -8.05
N GLU A 35 28.80 -3.45 -8.09
CA GLU A 35 29.06 -2.15 -7.47
C GLU A 35 27.81 -1.69 -6.71
N ALA A 36 27.95 -1.42 -5.42
CA ALA A 36 26.84 -0.96 -4.59
C ALA A 36 26.37 0.42 -5.05
N ILE A 37 25.05 0.60 -5.19
CA ILE A 37 24.46 1.88 -5.57
C ILE A 37 24.35 2.78 -4.34
N SER A 38 25.00 3.95 -4.40
CA SER A 38 24.98 4.93 -3.31
C SER A 38 24.01 6.10 -3.53
N HIS A 39 23.11 6.01 -4.52
CA HIS A 39 22.18 7.09 -4.86
C HIS A 39 21.14 7.30 -3.75
N GLU A 40 21.22 8.42 -3.01
CA GLU A 40 20.41 8.68 -1.81
C GLU A 40 18.90 8.53 -2.05
N GLY A 41 18.39 9.07 -3.17
CA GLY A 41 16.97 8.95 -3.51
C GLY A 41 16.51 7.51 -3.77
N LEU A 42 17.41 6.64 -4.25
CA LEU A 42 17.09 5.23 -4.50
C LEU A 42 17.19 4.41 -3.20
N LEU A 43 18.13 4.77 -2.32
CA LEU A 43 18.23 4.20 -0.98
C LEU A 43 17.02 4.54 -0.12
N ALA A 44 16.40 5.72 -0.33
CA ALA A 44 15.18 6.12 0.35
C ALA A 44 13.94 5.28 -0.02
N THR A 45 13.99 4.49 -1.11
CA THR A 45 12.88 3.63 -1.55
C THR A 45 13.05 2.16 -1.15
N ARG A 46 13.90 1.88 -0.14
CA ARG A 46 14.24 0.52 0.31
C ARG A 46 13.02 -0.36 0.61
N ASP A 47 11.95 0.24 1.15
CA ASP A 47 10.73 -0.47 1.56
C ASP A 47 9.95 -1.12 0.40
N VAL A 48 10.26 -0.75 -0.86
CA VAL A 48 9.59 -1.27 -2.06
C VAL A 48 10.54 -2.00 -3.01
N TRP A 49 11.79 -2.27 -2.60
CA TRP A 49 12.77 -2.93 -3.46
C TRP A 49 12.42 -4.38 -3.80
N ASP A 50 11.74 -5.08 -2.90
CA ASP A 50 11.24 -6.45 -3.09
C ASP A 50 9.85 -6.52 -3.71
N GLN A 51 9.26 -5.36 -4.02
CA GLN A 51 7.97 -5.26 -4.68
C GLN A 51 8.11 -5.54 -6.18
N GLU A 52 7.24 -6.38 -6.74
CA GLU A 52 7.29 -6.74 -8.17
C GLU A 52 6.45 -5.80 -9.04
N VAL A 53 5.31 -5.34 -8.52
CA VAL A 53 4.32 -4.51 -9.24
C VAL A 53 3.77 -3.42 -8.33
N VAL A 54 3.32 -2.31 -8.89
CA VAL A 54 2.83 -1.15 -8.11
C VAL A 54 1.57 -1.46 -7.27
N SER A 55 0.82 -2.49 -7.63
CA SER A 55 -0.52 -2.82 -7.10
C SER A 55 -0.53 -3.92 -6.03
N GLU A 56 0.63 -4.48 -5.65
CA GLU A 56 0.71 -5.57 -4.68
C GLU A 56 2.04 -5.56 -3.93
N ASN A 57 1.96 -5.87 -2.63
CA ASN A 57 3.10 -6.16 -1.78
C ASN A 57 2.71 -7.26 -0.78
N ARG A 58 3.59 -7.63 0.15
CA ARG A 58 3.34 -8.73 1.11
C ARG A 58 2.05 -8.62 1.93
N SER A 59 1.48 -7.42 2.07
CA SER A 59 0.29 -7.14 2.86
C SER A 59 -0.91 -6.67 2.03
N VAL A 60 -0.72 -6.35 0.75
CA VAL A 60 -1.75 -5.82 -0.15
C VAL A 60 -1.82 -6.66 -1.41
N TYR A 61 -2.96 -7.30 -1.65
CA TYR A 61 -3.20 -8.12 -2.84
C TYR A 61 -3.68 -7.25 -4.02
N ARG A 62 -3.25 -7.58 -5.25
CA ARG A 62 -3.76 -6.93 -6.48
C ARG A 62 -5.29 -6.87 -6.54
N GLY A 63 -5.98 -7.98 -6.25
CA GLY A 63 -7.43 -8.04 -6.35
C GLY A 63 -8.16 -7.12 -5.36
N GLU A 64 -7.64 -6.96 -4.14
CA GLU A 64 -8.20 -6.01 -3.18
C GLU A 64 -7.90 -4.56 -3.55
N PHE A 65 -6.71 -4.28 -4.08
CA PHE A 65 -6.34 -2.93 -4.51
C PHE A 65 -7.21 -2.45 -5.68
N LEU A 66 -7.47 -3.34 -6.65
CA LEU A 66 -8.41 -3.09 -7.73
C LEU A 66 -9.84 -2.83 -7.21
N ALA A 67 -10.31 -3.62 -6.24
CA ALA A 67 -11.62 -3.44 -5.62
C ALA A 67 -11.73 -2.12 -4.85
N TRP A 68 -10.66 -1.71 -4.16
CA TRP A 68 -10.61 -0.44 -3.43
C TRP A 68 -10.73 0.76 -4.39
N TRP A 69 -9.94 0.80 -5.47
CA TRP A 69 -10.08 1.86 -6.47
C TRP A 69 -11.45 1.90 -7.15
N LEU A 70 -12.06 0.73 -7.39
CA LEU A 70 -13.43 0.68 -7.90
C LEU A 70 -14.43 1.28 -6.90
N LEU A 71 -14.24 1.03 -5.59
CA LEU A 71 -15.08 1.62 -4.54
C LEU A 71 -14.88 3.13 -4.41
N GLU A 72 -13.65 3.63 -4.55
CA GLU A 72 -13.33 5.06 -4.52
C GLU A 72 -13.87 5.80 -5.76
N ALA A 73 -13.85 5.14 -6.93
CA ALA A 73 -14.40 5.69 -8.17
C ALA A 73 -15.95 5.62 -8.24
N ALA A 74 -16.61 4.91 -7.33
CA ALA A 74 -18.05 4.66 -7.37
C ALA A 74 -18.87 5.95 -7.24
N GLY A 75 -19.57 6.34 -8.31
CA GLY A 75 -20.39 7.56 -8.35
C GLY A 75 -19.60 8.87 -8.42
N ALA A 76 -18.28 8.81 -8.60
CA ALA A 76 -17.46 10.00 -8.81
C ALA A 76 -17.78 10.66 -10.15
N GLU A 77 -17.77 12.00 -10.20
CA GLU A 77 -18.04 12.75 -11.43
C GLU A 77 -17.01 12.40 -12.51
N GLY A 78 -17.48 12.00 -13.69
CA GLY A 78 -16.63 11.57 -14.80
C GLY A 78 -16.11 10.13 -14.70
N ALA A 79 -16.37 9.40 -13.61
CA ALA A 79 -16.09 7.97 -13.53
C ALA A 79 -17.22 7.15 -14.19
N GLU A 80 -16.85 6.08 -14.89
CA GLU A 80 -17.82 5.14 -15.48
C GLU A 80 -18.29 4.08 -14.46
N ILE A 81 -17.97 4.25 -13.18
CA ILE A 81 -18.34 3.32 -12.11
C ILE A 81 -19.63 3.80 -11.43
N PRO A 82 -20.70 2.98 -11.41
CA PRO A 82 -21.95 3.33 -10.75
C PRO A 82 -21.76 3.70 -9.28
N ALA A 83 -22.69 4.48 -8.74
CA ALA A 83 -22.75 4.73 -7.31
C ALA A 83 -22.94 3.42 -6.53
N VAL A 84 -22.52 3.42 -5.26
CA VAL A 84 -22.59 2.26 -4.36
C VAL A 84 -23.99 1.63 -4.31
N SER A 85 -25.04 2.46 -4.27
CA SER A 85 -26.45 2.02 -4.26
C SER A 85 -26.89 1.29 -5.53
N GLU A 86 -26.21 1.50 -6.66
CA GLU A 86 -26.43 0.77 -7.90
C GLU A 86 -25.51 -0.46 -8.02
N LEU A 87 -24.27 -0.37 -7.54
CA LEU A 87 -23.33 -1.51 -7.51
C LEU A 87 -23.91 -2.72 -6.78
N VAL A 88 -24.61 -2.51 -5.66
CA VAL A 88 -25.24 -3.59 -4.89
C VAL A 88 -26.35 -4.34 -5.64
N LYS A 89 -26.88 -3.77 -6.73
CA LYS A 89 -27.97 -4.35 -7.53
C LYS A 89 -27.45 -5.18 -8.71
N LEU A 90 -26.18 -5.05 -9.08
CA LEU A 90 -25.60 -5.74 -10.23
C LEU A 90 -25.49 -7.25 -9.99
N THR A 91 -25.76 -8.04 -11.02
CA THR A 91 -25.43 -9.48 -10.99
C THR A 91 -23.94 -9.71 -11.22
N PRO A 92 -23.38 -10.88 -10.86
CA PRO A 92 -21.99 -11.20 -11.17
C PRO A 92 -21.63 -11.06 -12.67
N GLU A 93 -22.57 -11.38 -13.56
CA GLU A 93 -22.41 -11.27 -15.01
C GLU A 93 -22.36 -9.82 -15.50
N GLU A 94 -23.05 -8.91 -14.81
CA GLU A 94 -23.02 -7.46 -15.09
C GLU A 94 -21.79 -6.79 -14.46
N LEU A 95 -21.36 -7.27 -13.30
CA LEU A 95 -20.21 -6.74 -12.59
C LEU A 95 -18.88 -7.09 -13.28
N ALA A 96 -18.74 -8.31 -13.80
CA ALA A 96 -17.53 -8.77 -14.47
C ALA A 96 -17.03 -7.85 -15.61
N PRO A 97 -17.86 -7.43 -16.60
CA PRO A 97 -17.40 -6.54 -17.67
C PRO A 97 -17.01 -5.15 -17.13
N LEU A 98 -17.64 -4.67 -16.06
CA LEU A 98 -17.31 -3.40 -15.43
C LEU A 98 -15.90 -3.46 -14.82
N VAL A 99 -15.61 -4.48 -14.02
CA VAL A 99 -14.28 -4.69 -13.41
C VAL A 99 -13.22 -4.87 -14.50
N GLN A 100 -13.50 -5.68 -15.52
CA GLN A 100 -12.56 -5.91 -16.63
C GLN A 100 -12.26 -4.64 -17.43
N LYS A 101 -13.27 -3.79 -17.66
CA LYS A 101 -13.09 -2.50 -18.34
C LYS A 101 -12.20 -1.57 -17.52
N PHE A 102 -12.41 -1.51 -16.20
CA PHE A 102 -11.58 -0.71 -15.30
C PHE A 102 -10.15 -1.24 -15.19
N MET A 103 -9.97 -2.56 -15.18
CA MET A 103 -8.66 -3.23 -15.13
C MET A 103 -7.87 -3.06 -16.44
N GLY A 104 -8.52 -3.05 -17.60
CA GLY A 104 -7.87 -3.13 -18.92
C GLY A 104 -6.75 -2.11 -19.19
N PRO A 105 -6.94 -0.80 -18.90
CA PRO A 105 -5.89 0.22 -19.10
C PRO A 105 -4.68 0.09 -18.18
N ARG A 106 -4.77 -0.72 -17.11
CA ARG A 106 -3.79 -0.82 -16.01
C ARG A 106 -2.82 -1.99 -16.20
N TYR A 107 -2.27 -2.14 -17.41
CA TYR A 107 -1.42 -3.29 -17.75
C TYR A 107 -0.09 -3.32 -16.97
N CYS A 108 0.44 -2.16 -16.56
CA CYS A 108 1.65 -2.06 -15.72
C CYS A 108 1.43 -2.53 -14.26
N GLU A 109 0.18 -2.75 -13.86
CA GLU A 109 -0.19 -3.18 -12.50
C GLU A 109 -0.29 -4.70 -12.38
N GLY A 110 0.11 -5.46 -13.39
CA GLY A 110 0.26 -6.91 -13.29
C GLY A 110 -1.02 -7.70 -13.05
N TYR A 111 -2.20 -7.14 -13.35
CA TYR A 111 -3.45 -7.89 -13.23
C TYR A 111 -3.54 -9.05 -14.22
N THR A 112 -4.27 -10.08 -13.81
CA THR A 112 -4.48 -11.34 -14.56
C THR A 112 -5.98 -11.58 -14.64
N LYS A 113 -6.49 -11.61 -15.86
CA LYS A 113 -7.91 -11.88 -16.15
C LYS A 113 -8.29 -13.30 -15.76
N GLY A 114 -9.47 -13.48 -15.19
CA GLY A 114 -9.96 -14.71 -14.59
C GLY A 114 -9.49 -14.94 -13.14
N VAL A 115 -8.64 -14.05 -12.60
CA VAL A 115 -8.13 -14.12 -11.23
C VAL A 115 -8.47 -12.82 -10.51
N HIS A 116 -7.78 -11.73 -10.87
CA HIS A 116 -7.88 -10.48 -10.13
C HIS A 116 -9.19 -9.73 -10.38
N ASP A 117 -9.75 -9.82 -11.58
CA ASP A 117 -11.07 -9.25 -11.91
C ASP A 117 -12.22 -10.00 -11.22
N VAL A 118 -12.10 -11.32 -11.10
CA VAL A 118 -13.08 -12.16 -10.38
C VAL A 118 -13.04 -11.82 -8.89
N ASP A 119 -11.85 -11.84 -8.30
CA ASP A 119 -11.66 -11.56 -6.88
C ASP A 119 -12.06 -10.12 -6.53
N ALA A 120 -11.65 -9.14 -7.34
CA ALA A 120 -12.01 -7.74 -7.14
C ALA A 120 -13.52 -7.52 -7.22
N GLY A 121 -14.22 -8.21 -8.13
CA GLY A 121 -15.69 -8.16 -8.20
C GLY A 121 -16.35 -8.69 -6.92
N ASN A 122 -15.89 -9.82 -6.41
CA ASN A 122 -16.41 -10.41 -5.17
C ASN A 122 -16.18 -9.48 -3.96
N ILE A 123 -14.97 -8.92 -3.86
CA ILE A 123 -14.59 -7.98 -2.80
C ILE A 123 -15.39 -6.67 -2.91
N LEU A 124 -15.51 -6.10 -4.12
CA LEU A 124 -16.26 -4.86 -4.35
C LEU A 124 -17.73 -5.00 -3.96
N LEU A 125 -18.38 -6.11 -4.33
CA LEU A 125 -19.79 -6.32 -4.01
C LEU A 125 -20.01 -6.46 -2.50
N ALA A 126 -19.10 -7.13 -1.79
CA ALA A 126 -19.14 -7.20 -0.33
C ALA A 126 -18.96 -5.82 0.31
N LEU A 127 -17.98 -5.02 -0.16
CA LEU A 127 -17.74 -3.65 0.30
C LEU A 127 -18.94 -2.74 0.04
N ALA A 128 -19.56 -2.81 -1.13
CA ALA A 128 -20.72 -2.00 -1.48
C ALA A 128 -21.92 -2.31 -0.56
N ARG A 129 -22.17 -3.60 -0.28
CA ARG A 129 -23.23 -4.04 0.65
C ARG A 129 -22.95 -3.60 2.09
N MET A 130 -21.70 -3.64 2.53
CA MET A 130 -21.30 -3.09 3.82
C MET A 130 -21.57 -1.58 3.85
N ARG A 131 -21.10 -0.82 2.86
CA ARG A 131 -21.21 0.65 2.84
C ARG A 131 -22.67 1.16 2.90
N GLU A 132 -23.62 0.41 2.34
CA GLU A 132 -25.06 0.69 2.46
C GLU A 132 -25.63 0.43 3.88
N SER A 133 -25.09 -0.55 4.61
CA SER A 133 -25.68 -1.03 5.87
C SER A 133 -24.98 -0.52 7.13
N ILE A 134 -23.67 -0.26 7.06
CA ILE A 134 -22.85 0.11 8.23
C ILE A 134 -23.00 1.59 8.60
N GLY A 135 -23.56 2.42 7.71
CA GLY A 135 -23.75 3.85 7.95
C GLY A 135 -22.44 4.55 8.31
N LEU A 136 -22.43 5.30 9.42
CA LEU A 136 -21.22 5.98 9.90
C LEU A 136 -20.17 5.03 10.48
N LEU A 137 -20.45 3.73 10.62
CA LEU A 137 -19.41 2.76 11.00
C LEU A 137 -18.33 2.57 9.92
N ARG A 138 -18.52 3.17 8.73
CA ARG A 138 -17.53 3.25 7.64
C ARG A 138 -16.28 4.07 7.98
N PHE A 139 -16.38 4.93 9.00
CA PHE A 139 -15.24 5.67 9.54
C PHE A 139 -14.59 4.85 10.65
N ASP A 140 -13.28 4.95 10.79
CA ASP A 140 -12.55 4.21 11.80
C ASP A 140 -13.06 4.44 13.23
N ALA A 141 -13.07 3.39 14.06
CA ALA A 141 -13.55 3.49 15.43
C ALA A 141 -12.80 4.56 16.24
N ALA A 142 -11.49 4.70 16.08
CA ALA A 142 -10.71 5.71 16.79
C ALA A 142 -11.05 7.13 16.32
N ALA A 143 -11.27 7.32 15.01
CA ALA A 143 -11.72 8.60 14.44
C ALA A 143 -13.11 8.98 14.95
N ARG A 144 -14.04 8.02 15.01
CA ARG A 144 -15.38 8.24 15.58
C ARG A 144 -15.31 8.67 17.03
N VAL A 145 -14.54 7.94 17.83
CA VAL A 145 -14.40 8.20 19.26
C VAL A 145 -13.74 9.54 19.53
N MET A 146 -12.71 9.89 18.77
CA MET A 146 -12.06 11.19 18.85
C MET A 146 -13.05 12.34 18.60
N GLY A 147 -13.82 12.26 17.51
CA GLY A 147 -14.83 13.27 17.18
C GLY A 147 -15.92 13.36 18.26
N ALA A 148 -16.44 12.21 18.69
CA ALA A 148 -17.48 12.12 19.71
C ALA A 148 -17.03 12.63 21.07
N PHE A 149 -15.82 12.27 21.50
CA PHE A 149 -15.24 12.67 22.76
C PHE A 149 -15.01 14.19 22.79
N TYR A 150 -14.34 14.74 21.76
CA TYR A 150 -14.16 16.17 21.64
C TYR A 150 -15.50 16.91 21.71
N TRP A 151 -16.47 16.52 20.88
CA TRP A 151 -17.73 17.25 20.75
C TRP A 151 -18.59 17.23 22.01
N ASN A 152 -18.71 16.08 22.68
CA ASN A 152 -19.65 15.93 23.80
C ASN A 152 -19.02 16.22 25.17
N VAL A 153 -17.68 16.18 25.27
CA VAL A 153 -17.00 16.20 26.57
C VAL A 153 -16.14 17.44 26.76
N LEU A 154 -15.48 17.94 25.70
CA LEU A 154 -14.49 19.02 25.82
C LEU A 154 -14.83 20.30 25.09
N ALA A 155 -15.58 20.21 23.99
CA ALA A 155 -15.96 21.39 23.21
C ALA A 155 -16.80 22.34 24.07
N ASP A 156 -16.56 23.64 23.93
CA ASP A 156 -17.30 24.62 24.70
C ASP A 156 -18.79 24.65 24.26
N PRO A 157 -19.74 24.88 25.18
CA PRO A 157 -21.16 24.85 24.87
C PRO A 157 -21.59 25.85 23.79
N SER A 158 -20.94 27.01 23.68
CA SER A 158 -21.23 28.00 22.62
C SER A 158 -20.84 27.48 21.24
N THR A 159 -19.66 26.89 21.10
CA THR A 159 -19.19 26.25 19.87
C THR A 159 -20.14 25.13 19.46
N THR A 160 -20.48 24.23 20.38
CA THR A 160 -21.34 23.08 20.03
C THR A 160 -22.74 23.52 19.62
N GLN A 161 -23.27 24.58 20.22
CA GLN A 161 -24.54 25.17 19.82
C GLN A 161 -24.46 25.84 18.44
N GLU A 162 -23.59 26.82 18.25
CA GLU A 162 -23.55 27.60 17.00
C GLU A 162 -23.11 26.77 15.79
N LEU A 163 -22.00 26.04 15.93
CA LEU A 163 -21.46 25.22 14.84
C LEU A 163 -22.36 24.02 14.56
N GLY A 164 -22.89 23.39 15.62
CA GLY A 164 -23.81 22.26 15.48
C GLY A 164 -25.09 22.64 14.74
N HIS A 165 -25.67 23.81 15.04
CA HIS A 165 -26.82 24.32 14.30
C HIS A 165 -26.51 24.54 12.82
N ARG A 166 -25.36 25.15 12.51
CA ARG A 166 -24.96 25.41 11.12
C ARG A 166 -24.76 24.11 10.34
N ILE A 167 -24.04 23.14 10.91
CA ILE A 167 -23.82 21.85 10.26
C ILE A 167 -25.14 21.10 10.07
N LYS A 168 -26.02 21.08 11.09
CA LYS A 168 -27.35 20.46 10.97
C LYS A 168 -28.21 21.12 9.87
N SER A 169 -28.13 22.45 9.73
CA SER A 169 -28.82 23.16 8.63
C SER A 169 -28.28 22.75 7.26
N VAL A 170 -26.96 22.59 7.11
CA VAL A 170 -26.35 22.09 5.87
C VAL A 170 -26.79 20.66 5.57
N GLY A 171 -26.80 19.79 6.58
CA GLY A 171 -27.32 18.43 6.45
C GLY A 171 -28.78 18.39 5.98
N ALA A 172 -29.64 19.26 6.53
CA ALA A 172 -31.03 19.37 6.11
C ALA A 172 -31.18 19.78 4.63
N ILE A 173 -30.32 20.70 4.15
CA ILE A 173 -30.28 21.08 2.72
C ILE A 173 -29.90 19.88 1.85
N GLY A 174 -28.94 19.06 2.29
CA GLY A 174 -28.50 17.86 1.58
C GLY A 174 -29.52 16.73 1.51
N THR A 175 -30.60 16.78 2.30
CA THR A 175 -31.72 15.84 2.12
C THR A 175 -32.67 16.22 0.98
N VAL A 176 -32.57 17.46 0.49
CA VAL A 176 -33.46 18.03 -0.54
C VAL A 176 -32.75 18.22 -1.88
N PHE A 177 -31.44 18.48 -1.86
CA PHE A 177 -30.65 18.77 -3.05
C PHE A 177 -29.44 17.83 -3.15
N ASP A 178 -29.20 17.28 -4.33
CA ASP A 178 -28.11 16.32 -4.60
C ASP A 178 -26.71 16.95 -4.52
N ALA A 179 -26.61 18.28 -4.65
CA ALA A 179 -25.35 19.00 -4.62
C ALA A 179 -25.33 20.02 -3.46
N VAL A 180 -24.61 19.68 -2.40
CA VAL A 180 -24.33 20.60 -1.30
C VAL A 180 -22.86 21.04 -1.39
N THR A 181 -22.64 22.31 -1.70
CA THR A 181 -21.31 22.90 -1.71
C THR A 181 -20.98 23.50 -0.34
N GLY A 182 -19.68 23.58 0.00
CA GLY A 182 -19.22 24.23 1.23
C GLY A 182 -19.07 23.31 2.45
N GLN A 183 -19.23 21.99 2.29
CA GLN A 183 -18.91 21.01 3.35
C GLN A 183 -17.43 21.08 3.77
N ASP A 184 -16.52 21.30 2.82
CA ASP A 184 -15.08 21.27 3.07
C ASP A 184 -14.64 22.32 4.09
N GLY A 185 -15.25 23.51 4.07
CA GLY A 185 -14.96 24.55 5.05
C GLY A 185 -15.39 24.20 6.48
N TYR A 186 -16.49 23.44 6.65
CA TYR A 186 -16.88 22.93 7.96
C TYR A 186 -15.95 21.83 8.44
N ILE A 187 -15.53 20.95 7.53
CA ILE A 187 -14.63 19.87 7.89
C ILE A 187 -13.23 20.41 8.23
N GLU A 188 -12.75 21.43 7.53
CA GLU A 188 -11.50 22.12 7.86
C GLU A 188 -11.57 22.83 9.23
N ASP A 189 -12.67 23.52 9.56
CA ASP A 189 -12.87 24.11 10.90
C ASP A 189 -12.87 23.03 12.01
N LEU A 190 -13.60 21.93 11.80
CA LEU A 190 -13.60 20.79 12.73
C LEU A 190 -12.22 20.17 12.88
N GLN A 191 -11.47 19.99 11.79
CA GLN A 191 -10.11 19.46 11.81
C GLN A 191 -9.18 20.35 12.64
N ASN A 192 -9.21 21.67 12.43
CA ASN A 192 -8.39 22.61 13.21
C ASN A 192 -8.69 22.57 14.71
N ARG A 193 -9.97 22.40 15.08
CA ARG A 193 -10.38 22.26 16.48
C ARG A 193 -9.92 20.94 17.09
N LEU A 194 -10.04 19.86 16.32
CA LEU A 194 -9.56 18.54 16.70
C LEU A 194 -8.03 18.53 16.86
N ASP A 195 -7.29 19.26 16.03
CA ASP A 195 -5.84 19.44 16.20
C ASP A 195 -5.50 20.15 17.52
N GLY A 196 -6.23 21.20 17.88
CA GLY A 196 -6.09 21.88 19.18
C GLY A 196 -6.40 20.94 20.35
N PHE A 197 -7.46 20.13 20.22
CA PHE A 197 -7.82 19.09 21.20
C PHE A 197 -6.70 18.06 21.40
N VAL A 198 -6.13 17.51 20.33
CA VAL A 198 -5.04 16.54 20.47
C VAL A 198 -3.80 17.20 21.08
N LYS A 199 -3.43 18.42 20.66
CA LYS A 199 -2.27 19.14 21.22
C LYS A 199 -2.41 19.41 22.72
N SER A 200 -3.62 19.72 23.18
CA SER A 200 -3.88 20.06 24.58
C SER A 200 -3.99 18.84 25.49
N THR A 201 -4.50 17.72 24.99
CA THR A 201 -4.76 16.51 25.80
C THR A 201 -3.72 15.42 25.65
N GLY A 202 -2.99 15.39 24.52
CA GLY A 202 -2.10 14.29 24.15
C GLY A 202 -2.83 13.00 23.77
N LEU A 203 -4.16 13.01 23.65
CA LEU A 203 -4.96 11.85 23.23
C LEU A 203 -5.04 11.75 21.70
N PHE A 204 -5.22 10.53 21.19
CA PHE A 204 -5.45 10.25 19.76
C PHE A 204 -4.33 10.79 18.84
N THR A 205 -3.08 10.72 19.28
CA THR A 205 -1.91 11.23 18.52
C THR A 205 -1.79 10.60 17.14
N ASP A 206 -2.17 9.32 17.01
CA ASP A 206 -1.99 8.53 15.79
C ASP A 206 -3.27 8.42 14.94
N VAL A 207 -4.33 9.16 15.30
CA VAL A 207 -5.62 9.13 14.61
C VAL A 207 -5.69 10.23 13.55
N SER A 208 -6.26 9.93 12.37
CA SER A 208 -6.46 10.94 11.33
C SER A 208 -7.46 12.01 11.78
N ARG A 209 -7.01 13.26 11.85
CA ARG A 209 -7.90 14.40 12.21
C ARG A 209 -8.85 14.73 11.08
N ARG A 210 -8.43 14.56 9.83
CA ARG A 210 -9.28 14.73 8.67
C ARG A 210 -10.45 13.76 8.72
N GLU A 211 -10.17 12.47 8.94
CA GLU A 211 -11.21 11.44 9.04
C GLU A 211 -12.16 11.67 10.22
N ALA A 212 -11.62 12.02 11.40
CA ALA A 212 -12.44 12.34 12.57
C ALA A 212 -13.33 13.58 12.34
N ALA A 213 -12.84 14.58 11.62
CA ALA A 213 -13.59 15.77 11.25
C ALA A 213 -14.70 15.46 10.23
N GLU A 214 -14.42 14.62 9.23
CA GLU A 214 -15.42 14.14 8.26
C GLU A 214 -16.53 13.35 8.94
N TYR A 215 -16.14 12.41 9.81
CA TYR A 215 -17.07 11.66 10.62
C TYR A 215 -17.97 12.60 11.41
N LEU A 216 -17.37 13.54 12.15
CA LEU A 216 -18.10 14.44 13.02
C LEU A 216 -19.03 15.36 12.22
N PHE A 217 -18.60 15.84 11.05
CA PHE A 217 -19.47 16.57 10.14
C PHE A 217 -20.68 15.74 9.70
N CYS A 218 -20.46 14.49 9.26
CA CYS A 218 -21.54 13.59 8.86
C CYS A 218 -22.51 13.29 10.02
N GLU A 219 -21.99 13.04 11.22
CA GLU A 219 -22.77 12.77 12.43
C GLU A 219 -23.65 13.97 12.82
N LEU A 220 -23.07 15.18 12.83
CA LEU A 220 -23.77 16.42 13.20
C LEU A 220 -24.73 16.92 12.12
N SER A 221 -24.54 16.51 10.86
CA SER A 221 -25.47 16.80 9.77
C SER A 221 -26.80 16.06 9.93
N GLY A 222 -26.81 14.96 10.70
CA GLY A 222 -28.00 14.18 11.03
C GLY A 222 -28.61 14.55 12.39
N GLU A 223 -28.94 13.52 13.17
CA GLU A 223 -29.54 13.67 14.50
C GLU A 223 -28.53 13.73 15.65
N ALA A 224 -27.22 13.72 15.35
CA ALA A 224 -26.13 13.68 16.33
C ALA A 224 -26.35 12.57 17.39
N THR A 225 -26.62 11.36 16.93
CA THR A 225 -26.80 10.17 17.77
C THR A 225 -25.68 9.21 17.41
N PHE A 226 -24.58 9.34 18.16
CA PHE A 226 -23.28 8.78 17.83
C PHE A 226 -23.35 7.26 17.61
N ALA A 227 -22.91 6.82 16.43
CA ALA A 227 -22.89 5.41 16.06
C ALA A 227 -21.88 4.63 16.91
N VAL A 228 -22.37 3.60 17.62
CA VAL A 228 -21.55 2.64 18.37
C VAL A 228 -21.61 1.29 17.68
N SER A 229 -20.46 0.66 17.47
CA SER A 229 -20.42 -0.68 16.87
C SER A 229 -21.08 -1.73 17.77
N GLN A 230 -21.65 -2.77 17.15
CA GLN A 230 -22.14 -3.93 17.90
C GLN A 230 -21.02 -4.62 18.71
N ALA A 231 -19.78 -4.57 18.22
CA ALA A 231 -18.62 -5.10 18.93
C ALA A 231 -18.37 -4.34 20.25
N ALA A 232 -18.29 -3.01 20.23
CA ALA A 232 -18.13 -2.20 21.44
C ALA A 232 -19.32 -2.35 22.41
N GLY A 233 -20.55 -2.48 21.90
CA GLY A 233 -21.72 -2.80 22.73
C GLY A 233 -21.55 -4.13 23.48
N ARG A 234 -21.21 -5.22 22.76
CA ARG A 234 -20.94 -6.53 23.36
C ARG A 234 -19.77 -6.50 24.35
N MET A 235 -18.69 -5.81 24.01
CA MET A 235 -17.52 -5.64 24.87
C MET A 235 -17.85 -4.91 26.16
N THR A 236 -18.67 -3.85 26.07
CA THR A 236 -19.13 -3.10 27.25
C THR A 236 -19.92 -4.02 28.20
N ASP A 237 -20.81 -4.84 27.68
CA ASP A 237 -21.60 -5.77 28.48
C ASP A 237 -20.74 -6.87 29.10
N ALA A 238 -19.84 -7.47 28.30
CA ALA A 238 -18.91 -8.50 28.75
C ALA A 238 -17.95 -7.96 29.85
N PHE A 239 -17.42 -6.76 29.69
CA PHE A 239 -16.58 -6.09 30.69
C PHE A 239 -17.34 -5.87 32.00
N LYS A 240 -18.58 -5.35 31.94
CA LYS A 240 -19.42 -5.16 33.13
C LYS A 240 -19.76 -6.48 33.81
N GLN A 241 -20.00 -7.56 33.05
CA GLN A 241 -20.25 -8.89 33.60
C GLN A 241 -19.00 -9.45 34.29
N TYR A 242 -17.82 -9.29 33.68
CA TYR A 242 -16.55 -9.70 34.27
C TYR A 242 -16.30 -9.02 35.62
N LEU A 243 -16.47 -7.70 35.70
CA LEU A 243 -16.31 -6.95 36.94
C LEU A 243 -17.31 -7.38 38.02
N LYS A 244 -18.57 -7.68 37.64
CA LYS A 244 -19.59 -8.19 38.57
C LYS A 244 -19.23 -9.57 39.10
N GLY A 245 -18.81 -10.49 38.23
CA GLY A 245 -18.46 -11.86 38.59
C GLY A 245 -17.29 -11.97 39.57
N ARG A 246 -16.41 -10.95 39.61
CA ARG A 246 -15.24 -10.89 40.51
C ARG A 246 -15.35 -9.86 41.64
N ASP A 247 -16.54 -9.27 41.84
CA ASP A 247 -16.82 -8.20 42.83
C ASP A 247 -15.92 -6.95 42.71
N TYR A 248 -15.46 -6.63 41.49
CA TYR A 248 -14.63 -5.45 41.20
C TYR A 248 -15.44 -4.20 40.83
N MET A 249 -16.77 -4.31 40.66
CA MET A 249 -17.64 -3.18 40.30
C MET A 249 -17.52 -1.99 41.25
N LYS A 250 -17.37 -2.24 42.56
CA LYS A 250 -17.21 -1.16 43.55
C LYS A 250 -15.90 -0.41 43.35
N THR A 251 -14.81 -1.14 43.16
CA THR A 251 -13.47 -0.58 42.90
C THR A 251 -13.46 0.23 41.59
N PHE A 252 -14.04 -0.32 40.53
CA PHE A 252 -14.21 0.37 39.25
C PHE A 252 -14.97 1.69 39.43
N ASN A 253 -16.18 1.65 39.99
CA ASN A 253 -17.01 2.85 40.19
C ASN A 253 -16.34 3.89 41.08
N ALA A 254 -15.62 3.46 42.13
CA ALA A 254 -14.88 4.37 43.00
C ALA A 254 -13.75 5.08 42.24
N SER A 255 -13.00 4.35 41.40
CA SER A 255 -11.92 4.93 40.60
C SER A 255 -12.42 5.96 39.58
N VAL A 256 -13.52 5.64 38.88
CA VAL A 256 -14.14 6.55 37.89
C VAL A 256 -14.70 7.80 38.57
N LYS A 257 -15.35 7.65 39.74
CA LYS A 257 -15.92 8.78 40.48
C LYS A 257 -14.87 9.80 40.93
N THR A 258 -13.66 9.37 41.26
CA THR A 258 -12.56 10.27 41.65
C THR A 258 -12.15 11.22 40.53
N LEU A 259 -12.35 10.85 39.27
CA LEU A 259 -11.97 11.64 38.09
C LEU A 259 -13.17 12.31 37.40
N LYS A 260 -14.32 12.43 38.08
CA LYS A 260 -15.53 12.98 37.47
C LYS A 260 -15.34 14.41 36.92
N GLU A 261 -14.56 15.24 37.60
CA GLU A 261 -14.27 16.63 37.21
C GLU A 261 -13.09 16.73 36.21
N ASP A 262 -12.49 15.60 35.83
CA ASP A 262 -11.39 15.52 34.87
C ASP A 262 -11.73 14.47 33.79
N PRO A 263 -12.54 14.85 32.79
CA PRO A 263 -13.02 13.92 31.78
C PRO A 263 -11.89 13.27 30.96
N VAL A 264 -10.78 13.99 30.75
CA VAL A 264 -9.62 13.48 29.99
C VAL A 264 -8.98 12.32 30.74
N ASN A 265 -8.63 12.52 32.01
CA ASN A 265 -8.05 11.45 32.82
C ASN A 265 -9.05 10.34 33.13
N CYS A 266 -10.35 10.66 33.22
CA CYS A 266 -11.41 9.66 33.33
C CYS A 266 -11.45 8.74 32.10
N PHE A 267 -11.37 9.29 30.89
CA PHE A 267 -11.33 8.50 29.67
C PHE A 267 -10.07 7.62 29.59
N VAL A 268 -8.88 8.17 29.92
CA VAL A 268 -7.63 7.40 30.00
C VAL A 268 -7.75 6.24 31.00
N LEU A 269 -8.34 6.49 32.17
CA LEU A 269 -8.58 5.44 33.17
C LEU A 269 -9.49 4.34 32.62
N LEU A 270 -10.57 4.69 31.91
CA LEU A 270 -11.47 3.72 31.29
C LEU A 270 -10.78 2.89 30.21
N ARG A 271 -9.94 3.51 29.36
CA ARG A 271 -9.09 2.79 28.40
C ARG A 271 -8.21 1.77 29.11
N ASN A 272 -7.53 2.18 30.18
CA ASN A 272 -6.64 1.30 30.95
C ASN A 272 -7.39 0.12 31.58
N TRP A 273 -8.61 0.35 32.10
CA TRP A 273 -9.46 -0.73 32.64
C TRP A 273 -9.86 -1.74 31.56
N VAL A 274 -10.31 -1.26 30.41
CA VAL A 274 -10.71 -2.12 29.28
C VAL A 274 -9.49 -2.87 28.74
N GLN A 275 -8.36 -2.19 28.55
CA GLN A 275 -7.10 -2.78 28.11
C GLN A 275 -6.61 -3.89 29.05
N ALA A 276 -6.61 -3.63 30.36
CA ALA A 276 -6.21 -4.61 31.36
C ALA A 276 -7.15 -5.82 31.36
N TRP A 277 -8.45 -5.61 31.17
CA TRP A 277 -9.41 -6.71 31.04
C TRP A 277 -9.18 -7.55 29.78
N LEU A 278 -8.96 -6.90 28.64
CA LEU A 278 -8.64 -7.58 27.37
C LEU A 278 -7.37 -8.43 27.51
N ALA A 279 -6.34 -7.94 28.19
CA ALA A 279 -5.11 -8.70 28.45
C ALA A 279 -5.30 -9.93 29.35
N THR A 280 -6.39 -10.02 30.12
CA THR A 280 -6.70 -11.17 30.99
C THR A 280 -7.58 -12.23 30.35
N SER A 281 -8.09 -11.96 29.15
CA SER A 281 -9.08 -12.79 28.49
C SER A 281 -8.45 -13.38 27.21
N ASP A 282 -8.77 -14.62 26.82
CA ASP A 282 -8.45 -15.18 25.49
C ASP A 282 -9.30 -14.50 24.40
N VAL A 283 -9.33 -13.17 24.44
CA VAL A 283 -10.20 -12.34 23.61
C VAL A 283 -9.44 -12.00 22.33
N GLU A 284 -10.08 -12.27 21.19
CA GLU A 284 -9.51 -12.12 19.86
C GLU A 284 -8.92 -10.72 19.65
N GLU A 285 -7.81 -10.65 18.91
CA GLU A 285 -7.09 -9.42 18.53
C GLU A 285 -8.02 -8.38 17.86
N ALA A 286 -9.11 -8.83 17.23
CA ALA A 286 -10.19 -8.00 16.67
C ALA A 286 -10.89 -7.09 17.69
N ASN A 287 -10.82 -7.37 18.99
CA ASN A 287 -11.45 -6.55 20.03
C ASN A 287 -10.61 -5.33 20.42
N ALA A 288 -9.32 -5.30 20.07
CA ALA A 288 -8.45 -4.15 20.35
C ALA A 288 -8.91 -2.88 19.59
N ASP A 289 -9.43 -3.04 18.38
CA ASP A 289 -9.92 -1.94 17.54
C ASP A 289 -11.08 -1.16 18.19
N TYR A 290 -11.83 -1.80 19.09
CA TYR A 290 -13.02 -1.23 19.73
C TYR A 290 -12.77 -0.81 21.19
N LEU A 291 -11.51 -0.79 21.64
CA LEU A 291 -11.13 -0.39 22.99
C LEU A 291 -11.59 1.03 23.32
N ASP A 292 -11.25 1.98 22.45
CA ASP A 292 -11.55 3.40 22.66
C ASP A 292 -13.07 3.66 22.60
N GLU A 293 -13.79 2.93 21.75
CA GLU A 293 -15.24 3.01 21.64
C GLU A 293 -15.94 2.44 22.88
N THR A 294 -15.42 1.34 23.41
CA THR A 294 -15.88 0.76 24.68
C THR A 294 -15.63 1.73 25.85
N ALA A 295 -14.45 2.35 25.90
CA ALA A 295 -14.12 3.35 26.91
C ALA A 295 -15.05 4.59 26.83
N LEU A 296 -15.40 5.04 25.62
CA LEU A 296 -16.34 6.15 25.41
C LEU A 296 -17.73 5.84 25.96
N VAL A 297 -18.24 4.63 25.69
CA VAL A 297 -19.56 4.17 26.18
C VAL A 297 -19.58 4.02 27.71
N LEU A 298 -18.43 3.75 28.33
CA LEU A 298 -18.29 3.59 29.78
C LEU A 298 -18.16 4.92 30.55
N LEU A 299 -18.10 6.07 29.86
CA LEU A 299 -18.04 7.37 30.53
C LEU A 299 -19.21 7.57 31.50
N THR A 300 -18.98 8.41 32.53
CA THR A 300 -20.04 8.74 33.51
C THR A 300 -21.20 9.50 32.85
N SER A 301 -20.91 10.25 31.80
CA SER A 301 -21.88 10.97 30.97
C SER A 301 -21.50 10.74 29.50
N PRO A 302 -21.84 9.56 28.94
CA PRO A 302 -21.48 9.22 27.58
C PRO A 302 -22.29 10.06 26.59
N PRO A 303 -21.80 10.25 25.36
CA PRO A 303 -22.58 10.83 24.27
C PRO A 303 -23.91 10.10 24.09
N LYS A 304 -24.93 10.80 23.61
CA LYS A 304 -26.16 10.14 23.14
C LYS A 304 -25.79 9.27 21.93
N SER A 305 -25.95 7.95 22.06
CA SER A 305 -25.48 6.98 21.07
C SER A 305 -26.52 5.93 20.74
N ASN A 306 -26.36 5.27 19.59
CA ASN A 306 -27.12 4.09 19.20
C ASN A 306 -26.17 2.95 18.78
N ILE A 307 -26.55 1.72 19.12
CA ILE A 307 -25.80 0.55 18.64
C ILE A 307 -26.30 0.22 17.23
N ILE A 308 -25.38 0.20 16.27
CA ILE A 308 -25.66 -0.18 14.89
C ILE A 308 -25.54 -1.70 14.78
N SER A 309 -26.58 -2.37 14.29
CA SER A 309 -26.66 -3.84 14.22
C SER A 309 -25.92 -4.44 13.03
N ALA A 310 -25.47 -3.62 12.08
CA ALA A 310 -24.66 -4.06 10.95
C ALA A 310 -23.22 -4.40 11.38
N THR A 311 -22.58 -5.30 10.65
CA THR A 311 -21.19 -5.71 10.88
C THR A 311 -20.26 -5.09 9.83
N VAL A 312 -19.05 -4.75 10.26
CA VAL A 312 -17.96 -4.31 9.35
C VAL A 312 -17.06 -5.47 8.93
N ASP A 313 -17.34 -6.68 9.41
CA ASP A 313 -16.60 -7.90 9.12
C ASP A 313 -17.40 -8.81 8.16
N ALA A 314 -16.72 -9.42 7.19
CA ALA A 314 -17.24 -10.50 6.36
C ALA A 314 -16.16 -11.48 5.92
N SER A 315 -16.59 -12.72 5.67
CA SER A 315 -15.81 -13.74 5.01
C SER A 315 -16.25 -13.88 3.55
N ILE A 316 -15.31 -13.74 2.62
CA ILE A 316 -15.55 -13.84 1.18
C ILE A 316 -14.88 -15.12 0.68
N GLY A 317 -15.68 -16.12 0.30
CA GLY A 317 -15.16 -17.37 -0.26
C GLY A 317 -14.94 -17.30 -1.77
N ASN A 318 -14.37 -18.39 -2.32
CA ASN A 318 -14.09 -18.58 -3.76
C ASN A 318 -13.14 -17.53 -4.35
N ILE A 319 -12.17 -17.08 -3.55
CA ILE A 319 -11.09 -16.23 -4.03
C ILE A 319 -10.07 -17.10 -4.78
N VAL A 320 -9.69 -16.67 -5.97
CA VAL A 320 -8.84 -17.41 -6.92
C VAL A 320 -7.36 -17.12 -6.67
N GLY A 321 -7.02 -15.91 -6.22
CA GLY A 321 -5.67 -15.48 -5.90
C GLY A 321 -4.96 -16.37 -4.87
N THR A 322 -3.63 -16.30 -4.86
CA THR A 322 -2.75 -17.09 -3.96
C THR A 322 -1.93 -16.21 -3.01
N HIS A 323 -2.36 -14.96 -2.81
CA HIS A 323 -1.69 -13.99 -1.96
C HIS A 323 -1.77 -14.37 -0.47
N SER A 324 -0.81 -13.91 0.33
CA SER A 324 -0.69 -14.21 1.79
C SER A 324 -1.90 -13.80 2.63
N VAL A 325 -2.70 -12.85 2.15
CA VAL A 325 -3.93 -12.37 2.81
C VAL A 325 -5.14 -13.27 2.58
N ILE A 326 -4.99 -14.29 1.72
CA ILE A 326 -6.03 -15.24 1.35
C ILE A 326 -5.72 -16.56 2.06
N ASP A 327 -6.67 -17.06 2.85
CA ASP A 327 -6.53 -18.32 3.58
C ASP A 327 -7.42 -19.39 2.93
N GLY A 328 -6.82 -20.36 2.23
CA GLY A 328 -7.57 -21.48 1.65
C GLY A 328 -8.65 -21.10 0.63
N GLY A 329 -8.53 -19.94 -0.04
CA GLY A 329 -9.54 -19.40 -0.95
C GLY A 329 -10.65 -18.58 -0.25
N GLU A 330 -10.47 -18.29 1.03
CA GLU A 330 -11.28 -17.37 1.82
C GLU A 330 -10.52 -16.07 2.08
N TYR A 331 -11.21 -14.95 1.99
CA TYR A 331 -10.69 -13.62 2.30
C TYR A 331 -11.50 -13.00 3.43
N HIS A 332 -10.83 -12.76 4.55
CA HIS A 332 -11.42 -12.13 5.73
C HIS A 332 -11.33 -10.60 5.60
N LEU A 333 -12.48 -9.99 5.35
CA LEU A 333 -12.63 -8.56 5.18
C LEU A 333 -13.08 -7.93 6.50
N ASN A 334 -12.34 -6.92 6.97
CA ASN A 334 -12.86 -5.91 7.88
C ASN A 334 -12.81 -4.56 7.15
N TYR A 335 -13.96 -3.90 6.99
CA TYR A 335 -14.10 -2.68 6.18
C TYR A 335 -13.10 -1.58 6.56
N ASN A 336 -12.99 -1.29 7.86
CA ASN A 336 -12.14 -0.19 8.35
C ASN A 336 -10.65 -0.54 8.18
N ARG A 337 -10.23 -1.77 8.51
CA ARG A 337 -8.84 -2.23 8.30
C ARG A 337 -8.47 -2.23 6.82
N PHE A 338 -9.39 -2.66 5.96
CA PHE A 338 -9.24 -2.65 4.51
C PHE A 338 -9.00 -1.24 3.99
N CYS A 339 -9.91 -0.31 4.26
CA CYS A 339 -9.80 1.07 3.79
C CYS A 339 -8.52 1.74 4.32
N ARG A 340 -8.20 1.57 5.60
CA ARG A 340 -6.99 2.15 6.22
C ARG A 340 -5.71 1.61 5.58
N ARG A 341 -5.61 0.29 5.40
CA ARG A 341 -4.43 -0.36 4.80
C ARG A 341 -4.23 0.08 3.34
N LEU A 342 -5.30 0.13 2.56
CA LEU A 342 -5.24 0.43 1.13
C LEU A 342 -4.99 1.91 0.88
N THR A 343 -5.55 2.79 1.71
CA THR A 343 -5.23 4.23 1.69
C THR A 343 -3.76 4.45 1.99
N ALA A 344 -3.23 3.82 3.06
CA ALA A 344 -1.81 3.93 3.39
C ALA A 344 -0.91 3.39 2.26
N PHE A 345 -1.30 2.29 1.61
CA PHE A 345 -0.57 1.73 0.48
C PHE A 345 -0.55 2.68 -0.73
N ASP A 346 -1.70 3.27 -1.08
CA ASP A 346 -1.84 4.24 -2.18
C ASP A 346 -1.06 5.54 -1.90
N GLU A 347 -1.04 6.02 -0.66
CA GLU A 347 -0.36 7.27 -0.31
C GLU A 347 1.17 7.12 -0.13
N THR A 348 1.66 5.91 0.17
CA THR A 348 3.08 5.69 0.51
C THR A 348 3.79 4.76 -0.46
N ALA A 349 3.34 3.51 -0.57
CA ALA A 349 4.01 2.48 -1.34
C ALA A 349 3.90 2.71 -2.86
N VAL A 350 2.74 3.15 -3.34
CA VAL A 350 2.52 3.42 -4.77
C VAL A 350 3.47 4.54 -5.29
N PRO A 351 3.53 5.74 -4.66
CA PRO A 351 4.50 6.76 -5.03
C PRO A 351 5.96 6.33 -4.86
N ALA A 352 6.27 5.61 -3.77
CA ALA A 352 7.62 5.11 -3.53
C ALA A 352 8.06 4.13 -4.61
N PHE A 353 7.18 3.23 -5.06
CA PHE A 353 7.46 2.27 -6.13
C PHE A 353 7.62 2.94 -7.49
N ALA A 354 6.80 3.95 -7.80
CA ALA A 354 6.95 4.75 -9.00
C ALA A 354 8.31 5.47 -9.03
N SER A 355 8.68 6.12 -7.91
CA SER A 355 9.97 6.78 -7.75
C SER A 355 11.14 5.79 -7.82
N TYR A 356 11.02 4.63 -7.19
CA TYR A 356 12.00 3.54 -7.27
C TYR A 356 12.24 3.12 -8.72
N THR A 357 11.18 2.89 -9.48
CA THR A 357 11.28 2.44 -10.88
C THR A 357 11.98 3.47 -11.76
N GLU A 358 11.61 4.75 -11.62
CA GLU A 358 12.22 5.86 -12.36
C GLU A 358 13.69 6.06 -12.01
N LEU A 359 14.00 6.15 -10.71
CA LEU A 359 15.37 6.36 -10.22
C LEU A 359 16.28 5.18 -10.55
N LYS A 360 15.78 3.95 -10.43
CA LYS A 360 16.53 2.75 -10.80
C LYS A 360 16.91 2.76 -12.28
N HIS A 361 15.99 3.13 -13.16
CA HIS A 361 16.28 3.28 -14.58
C HIS A 361 17.33 4.37 -14.83
N ALA A 362 17.15 5.55 -14.24
CA ALA A 362 18.08 6.67 -14.39
C ALA A 362 19.50 6.35 -13.90
N VAL A 363 19.63 5.65 -12.76
CA VAL A 363 20.94 5.22 -12.22
C VAL A 363 21.63 4.22 -13.15
N VAL A 364 20.89 3.25 -13.68
CA VAL A 364 21.45 2.27 -14.63
C VAL A 364 21.90 2.96 -15.92
N ASP A 365 21.11 3.91 -16.44
CA ASP A 365 21.47 4.66 -17.64
C ASP A 365 22.71 5.51 -17.43
N GLN A 366 22.79 6.25 -16.33
CA GLN A 366 23.97 7.05 -15.98
C GLN A 366 25.21 6.16 -15.86
N ALA A 367 25.09 5.03 -15.16
CA ALA A 367 26.20 4.10 -15.00
C ALA A 367 26.62 3.47 -16.34
N ARG A 368 25.68 3.19 -17.24
CA ARG A 368 25.98 2.70 -18.60
C ARG A 368 26.80 3.71 -19.40
N GLU A 369 26.46 4.99 -19.31
CA GLU A 369 27.20 6.09 -19.95
C GLU A 369 28.59 6.25 -19.33
N ASP A 370 28.70 6.29 -18.01
CA ASP A 370 29.95 6.44 -17.28
C ASP A 370 30.94 5.31 -17.59
N MET A 371 30.44 4.07 -17.71
CA MET A 371 31.22 2.88 -18.09
C MET A 371 31.48 2.77 -19.60
N ARG A 372 30.88 3.64 -20.44
CA ARG A 372 30.98 3.63 -21.91
C ARG A 372 30.70 2.24 -22.51
N LEU A 373 29.67 1.54 -22.01
CA LEU A 373 29.41 0.14 -22.38
C LEU A 373 29.19 -0.05 -23.89
N GLU A 374 28.68 0.97 -24.60
CA GLU A 374 28.51 0.94 -26.05
C GLU A 374 29.81 0.74 -26.84
N GLU A 375 30.96 1.07 -26.28
CA GLU A 375 32.26 0.87 -26.93
C GLU A 375 32.73 -0.58 -26.88
N PHE A 376 32.20 -1.35 -25.92
CA PHE A 376 32.50 -2.77 -25.76
C PHE A 376 31.50 -3.67 -26.49
N GLN A 377 30.42 -3.11 -27.04
CA GLN A 377 29.45 -3.87 -27.81
C GLN A 377 29.97 -4.20 -29.22
N PRO A 378 29.89 -5.47 -29.67
CA PRO A 378 30.30 -5.86 -31.01
C PRO A 378 29.47 -5.14 -32.08
N ARG A 379 30.11 -4.29 -32.88
CA ARG A 379 29.45 -3.65 -34.03
C ARG A 379 29.62 -4.50 -35.28
N VAL A 380 28.52 -4.78 -35.97
CA VAL A 380 28.59 -5.40 -37.30
C VAL A 380 29.20 -4.37 -38.26
N LEU A 381 30.46 -4.60 -38.65
CA LEU A 381 31.14 -3.75 -39.62
C LEU A 381 30.51 -3.92 -40.99
N THR A 382 29.58 -3.03 -41.36
CA THR A 382 28.85 -3.07 -42.64
C THR A 382 29.75 -2.87 -43.86
N SER A 383 30.96 -2.32 -43.67
CA SER A 383 32.00 -2.16 -44.69
C SER A 383 33.00 -3.34 -44.75
N PHE A 384 32.88 -4.33 -43.88
CA PHE A 384 33.82 -5.46 -43.83
C PHE A 384 33.51 -6.47 -44.94
N VAL A 385 34.32 -6.46 -46.00
CA VAL A 385 34.26 -7.45 -47.08
C VAL A 385 35.30 -8.53 -46.83
N ARG A 386 34.81 -9.74 -46.50
CA ARG A 386 35.64 -10.92 -46.25
C ARG A 386 36.40 -11.32 -47.52
N ASN A 387 37.73 -11.28 -47.48
CA ASN A 387 38.58 -11.64 -48.62
C ASN A 387 39.47 -12.87 -48.31
N LYS A 388 40.07 -13.47 -49.36
CA LYS A 388 40.93 -14.66 -49.20
C LYS A 388 42.14 -14.41 -48.29
N LEU A 389 42.75 -13.23 -48.36
CA LEU A 389 43.92 -12.89 -47.55
C LEU A 389 43.58 -12.89 -46.05
N LEU A 390 42.42 -12.33 -45.67
CA LEU A 390 41.93 -12.33 -44.29
C LEU A 390 41.64 -13.74 -43.79
N ASN A 391 40.93 -14.54 -44.59
CA ASN A 391 40.51 -15.89 -44.20
C ASN A 391 41.67 -16.88 -44.10
N ASP A 392 42.54 -16.87 -45.10
CA ASP A 392 43.51 -17.94 -45.29
C ASP A 392 44.85 -17.61 -44.60
N VAL A 393 45.10 -16.33 -44.29
CA VAL A 393 46.38 -15.87 -43.72
C VAL A 393 46.19 -15.13 -42.39
N TYR A 394 45.42 -14.03 -42.35
CA TYR A 394 45.37 -13.17 -41.16
C TYR A 394 44.62 -13.82 -39.98
N LEU A 395 43.40 -14.34 -40.18
CA LEU A 395 42.62 -14.95 -39.10
C LEU A 395 43.30 -16.20 -38.48
N PRO A 396 43.98 -17.07 -39.23
CA PRO A 396 44.81 -18.14 -38.67
C PRO A 396 45.98 -17.62 -37.82
N LEU A 397 46.74 -16.62 -38.31
CA LEU A 397 47.86 -16.03 -37.56
C LEU A 397 47.42 -15.33 -36.28
N ILE A 398 46.31 -14.59 -36.34
CA ILE A 398 45.68 -13.96 -35.18
C ILE A 398 45.20 -15.04 -34.19
N GLY A 399 44.55 -16.10 -34.68
CA GLY A 399 44.13 -17.23 -33.87
C GLY A 399 45.29 -17.94 -33.16
N ASP A 400 46.40 -18.20 -33.87
CA ASP A 400 47.61 -18.81 -33.29
C ASP A 400 48.25 -17.91 -32.21
N ASN A 401 48.22 -16.58 -32.41
CA ASN A 401 48.75 -15.63 -31.42
C ASN A 401 47.84 -15.54 -30.18
N LEU A 402 46.53 -15.42 -30.36
CA LEU A 402 45.54 -15.43 -29.27
C LEU A 402 45.61 -16.73 -28.48
N ALA A 403 45.70 -17.89 -29.13
CA ALA A 403 45.82 -19.17 -28.44
C ALA A 403 47.06 -19.23 -27.51
N LYS A 404 48.17 -18.58 -27.90
CA LYS A 404 49.35 -18.44 -27.04
C LYS A 404 49.15 -17.44 -25.89
N GLN A 405 48.40 -16.37 -26.09
CA GLN A 405 48.22 -15.31 -25.09
C GLN A 405 47.14 -15.61 -24.05
N ILE A 406 46.02 -16.23 -24.45
CA ILE A 406 44.84 -16.42 -23.60
C ILE A 406 44.42 -17.89 -23.45
N GLY A 407 45.03 -18.80 -24.21
CA GLY A 407 44.67 -20.23 -24.24
C GLY A 407 43.51 -20.55 -25.19
N ALA A 408 43.50 -21.77 -25.71
CA ALA A 408 42.41 -22.31 -26.54
C ALA A 408 41.63 -23.39 -25.78
N ALA A 409 40.35 -23.55 -26.10
CA ALA A 409 39.47 -24.54 -25.49
C ALA A 409 39.95 -25.96 -25.81
N GLY A 410 40.18 -26.77 -24.77
CA GLY A 410 40.62 -28.16 -24.88
C GLY A 410 42.14 -28.38 -24.86
N ASP A 411 42.95 -27.32 -24.98
CA ASP A 411 44.40 -27.41 -24.77
C ASP A 411 44.73 -27.28 -23.28
N ALA A 412 45.54 -28.19 -22.74
CA ALA A 412 46.02 -28.11 -21.36
C ALA A 412 46.76 -26.78 -21.15
N LYS A 413 46.26 -25.94 -20.22
CA LYS A 413 46.79 -24.60 -19.87
C LYS A 413 48.32 -24.60 -19.91
N ARG A 414 48.90 -24.13 -21.02
CA ARG A 414 50.34 -23.84 -21.10
C ARG A 414 50.61 -22.57 -20.30
N THR A 415 51.63 -22.63 -19.46
CA THR A 415 52.02 -21.57 -18.50
C THR A 415 52.71 -20.37 -19.14
N ASP A 416 52.97 -20.42 -20.45
CA ASP A 416 53.81 -19.44 -21.16
C ASP A 416 52.94 -18.50 -22.00
N LEU A 417 52.16 -17.66 -21.32
CA LEU A 417 51.22 -16.71 -21.95
C LEU A 417 51.95 -15.48 -22.49
N MET A 418 52.73 -15.64 -23.56
CA MET A 418 53.39 -14.53 -24.27
C MET A 418 53.29 -14.66 -25.79
N GLY A 419 52.92 -13.56 -26.45
CA GLY A 419 52.83 -13.47 -27.90
C GLY A 419 52.86 -12.04 -28.39
N LEU A 420 53.64 -11.77 -29.44
CA LEU A 420 53.62 -10.51 -30.21
C LEU A 420 53.41 -10.89 -31.67
N LEU A 421 52.41 -10.29 -32.33
CA LEU A 421 52.17 -10.46 -33.75
C LEU A 421 52.48 -9.14 -34.46
N LEU A 422 53.49 -9.13 -35.33
CA LEU A 422 53.80 -7.99 -36.18
C LEU A 422 53.31 -8.26 -37.60
N LEU A 423 52.30 -7.51 -38.04
CA LEU A 423 51.75 -7.59 -39.40
C LEU A 423 52.29 -6.43 -40.25
N ILE A 424 52.99 -6.74 -41.34
CA ILE A 424 53.54 -5.76 -42.28
C ILE A 424 52.90 -5.96 -43.66
N SER A 425 52.20 -4.95 -44.18
CA SER A 425 51.63 -4.98 -45.55
C SER A 425 51.44 -3.58 -46.15
N PRO A 426 51.28 -3.43 -47.50
CA PRO A 426 51.04 -2.15 -48.16
C PRO A 426 49.72 -1.46 -47.75
N PRO A 427 49.56 -0.13 -47.87
CA PRO A 427 48.33 0.57 -47.49
C PRO A 427 47.06 -0.02 -48.15
N GLY A 428 45.95 -0.10 -47.41
CA GLY A 428 44.65 -0.56 -47.96
C GLY A 428 44.35 -2.06 -47.92
N TYR A 429 45.25 -2.90 -47.39
CA TYR A 429 45.09 -4.37 -47.36
C TYR A 429 44.41 -4.93 -46.10
N GLY A 430 43.54 -4.15 -45.43
CA GLY A 430 42.70 -4.67 -44.34
C GLY A 430 43.48 -5.26 -43.15
N LYS A 431 44.55 -4.60 -42.70
CA LYS A 431 45.32 -4.99 -41.50
C LYS A 431 44.87 -4.29 -40.22
N THR A 432 44.19 -3.15 -40.34
CA THR A 432 43.65 -2.37 -39.21
C THR A 432 42.16 -2.66 -38.97
N THR A 433 41.45 -2.96 -40.06
CA THR A 433 40.06 -3.45 -40.05
C THR A 433 40.07 -4.94 -39.83
#